data_AF-A0A534RFU6-F1
#
_entry.id   AF-A0A534RFU6-F1
#
_cell.length_a   1.000
_cell.length_b   1.000
_cell.length_c   1.000
_cell.angle_alpha   90.00
_cell.angle_beta   90.00
_cell.angle_gamma   90.00
#
_symmetry.space_group_name_H-M   'P 1'
#
loop_
_entity.id
_entity.type
_entity.pdbx_description
1 polymer ?
#
loop_
_entity_poly.entity_id
_entity_poly.type
_entity_poly.pdbx_seq_one_letter_code
_entity_poly.pdbx_strand_id
1 'polypeptide(L)'
;MDPWDADALERAAECLARARYAIALTGAGLSVESGIPPFRGPGGLWTKHGEPPMDGYQRFLQNPRKAWEERLNPAGPMREL
;
A
#
# COMPACT_ATOMS: atom_id res chain seq x y z
N MET A 1 -8.83 2.24 25.82
CA MET A 1 -7.92 1.11 25.61
C MET A 1 -6.76 1.69 24.83
N ASP A 2 -5.55 1.65 25.38
CA ASP A 2 -4.39 2.14 24.64
C ASP A 2 -4.24 1.25 23.40
N PRO A 3 -4.31 1.80 22.16
CA PRO A 3 -4.18 1.00 20.95
C PRO A 3 -2.77 0.40 20.80
N TRP A 4 -1.83 0.85 21.64
CA TRP A 4 -0.45 0.42 21.62
C TRP A 4 -0.09 -0.28 22.93
N ASP A 5 0.41 -1.50 22.80
CA ASP A 5 1.02 -2.22 23.91
C ASP A 5 2.39 -1.59 24.20
N ALA A 6 2.47 -0.77 25.25
CA ALA A 6 3.67 -0.04 25.65
C ALA A 6 4.87 -0.98 25.89
N ASP A 7 4.63 -2.16 26.47
CA ASP A 7 5.66 -3.16 26.71
C ASP A 7 6.19 -3.72 25.37
N ALA A 8 5.31 -3.92 24.39
CA ALA A 8 5.71 -4.35 23.05
C ALA A 8 6.55 -3.29 22.33
N LEU A 9 6.21 -2.01 22.47
CA LEU A 9 6.99 -0.90 21.91
C LEU A 9 8.38 -0.79 22.54
N GLU A 10 8.48 -0.88 23.86
CA GLU A 10 9.76 -0.82 24.57
C GLU A 10 10.67 -1.99 24.15
N ARG A 11 10.11 -3.21 24.08
CA ARG A 11 10.84 -4.39 23.58
C ARG A 11 11.30 -4.23 22.13
N ALA A 12 10.49 -3.64 21.26
CA ALA A 12 10.88 -3.38 19.87
C ALA A 12 12.05 -2.38 19.80
N ALA A 13 12.00 -1.30 20.59
CA ALA A 13 13.07 -0.31 20.67
C ALA A 13 14.39 -0.92 21.16
N GLU A 14 14.36 -1.76 22.20
CA GLU A 14 15.56 -2.46 22.67
C GLU A 14 16.17 -3.38 21.59
N CYS A 15 15.32 -4.15 20.90
CA CYS A 15 15.76 -5.02 19.82
C CYS A 15 16.44 -4.23 18.70
N LEU A 16 15.87 -3.09 18.31
CA LEU A 16 16.44 -2.20 17.30
C LEU A 16 17.78 -1.59 17.77
N ALA A 17 17.86 -1.13 19.02
CA ALA A 17 19.07 -0.51 19.56
C ALA A 17 20.26 -1.49 19.65
N ARG A 18 19.99 -2.77 19.87
CA ARG A 18 21.02 -3.84 19.93
C ARG A 18 21.34 -4.46 18.57
N ALA A 19 20.53 -4.19 17.54
CA ALA A 19 20.71 -4.81 16.23
C ALA A 19 21.99 -4.29 15.54
N ARG A 20 22.85 -5.21 15.10
CA ARG A 20 23.99 -4.87 14.23
C ARG A 20 23.57 -4.57 12.79
N TYR A 21 22.40 -5.09 12.38
CA TYR A 21 21.85 -4.91 11.04
C TYR A 21 20.32 -5.08 11.09
N ALA A 22 19.58 -3.97 11.13
CA ALA A 22 18.12 -3.98 11.14
C ALA A 22 17.55 -3.89 9.72
N ILE A 23 16.47 -4.63 9.46
CA ILE A 23 15.73 -4.61 8.19
C ILE A 23 14.26 -4.38 8.53
N ALA A 24 13.62 -3.45 7.83
CA ALA A 24 12.17 -3.26 7.89
C ALA A 24 11.54 -3.77 6.59
N LEU A 25 10.54 -4.66 6.73
CA LEU A 25 9.63 -5.00 5.64
C LEU A 25 8.39 -4.14 5.79
N THR A 26 8.12 -3.29 4.80
CA THR A 26 6.99 -2.36 4.82
C THR A 26 5.95 -2.75 3.77
N GLY A 27 4.71 -2.32 3.98
CA GLY A 27 3.62 -2.44 3.03
C GLY A 27 2.85 -1.13 2.93
N ALA A 28 1.79 -1.11 2.13
CA ALA A 28 0.98 0.10 1.89
C ALA A 28 0.42 0.75 3.17
N GLY A 29 0.27 -0.04 4.25
CA GLY A 29 -0.16 0.46 5.57
C GLY A 29 0.71 1.60 6.11
N LEU A 30 2.01 1.60 5.82
CA LEU A 30 2.92 2.67 6.27
C LEU A 30 2.58 4.03 5.64
N SER A 31 1.95 4.04 4.47
CA SER A 31 1.64 5.26 3.71
C SER A 31 0.25 5.84 3.99
N VAL A 32 -0.56 5.14 4.79
CA VAL A 32 -1.96 5.54 5.09
C VAL A 32 -1.99 6.90 5.78
N GLU A 33 -1.11 7.11 6.76
CA GLU A 33 -1.00 8.39 7.48
C GLU A 33 -0.45 9.53 6.61
N SER A 34 0.13 9.20 5.44
CA SER A 34 0.56 10.17 4.42
C SER A 34 -0.55 10.47 3.38
N GLY A 35 -1.75 9.93 3.55
CA GLY A 35 -2.88 10.14 2.65
C GLY A 35 -2.88 9.22 1.42
N ILE A 36 -2.00 8.21 1.36
CA ILE A 36 -1.99 7.21 0.28
C ILE A 36 -2.81 6.00 0.75
N PRO A 37 -3.96 5.70 0.11
CA PRO A 37 -4.82 4.61 0.54
C PRO A 37 -4.15 3.24 0.29
N PRO A 38 -4.43 2.23 1.13
CA PRO A 38 -3.95 0.88 0.89
C PRO A 38 -4.79 0.20 -0.21
N PHE A 39 -4.27 -0.86 -0.83
CA PHE A 39 -5.07 -1.64 -1.78
C PHE A 39 -6.24 -2.37 -1.12
N ARG A 40 -6.02 -2.96 0.06
CA ARG A 40 -6.99 -3.78 0.82
C ARG A 40 -7.23 -3.20 2.22
N GLY A 41 -8.28 -3.69 2.88
CA GLY A 41 -8.60 -3.37 4.27
C GLY A 41 -9.54 -2.17 4.42
N PRO A 42 -9.80 -1.72 5.66
CA PRO A 42 -10.64 -0.55 5.92
C PRO A 42 -10.14 0.69 5.16
N GLY A 43 -11.01 1.30 4.35
CA GLY A 43 -10.64 2.44 3.50
C GLY A 43 -9.76 2.10 2.29
N GLY A 44 -9.53 0.81 2.01
CA GLY A 44 -8.72 0.36 0.89
C GLY A 44 -9.43 0.48 -0.47
N LEU A 45 -8.63 0.63 -1.53
CA LEU A 45 -9.12 0.86 -2.88
C LEU A 45 -10.01 -0.26 -3.42
N TRP A 46 -9.66 -1.53 -3.16
CA TRP A 46 -10.46 -2.68 -3.61
C TRP A 46 -11.72 -2.88 -2.79
N THR A 47 -11.78 -2.34 -1.56
CA THR A 47 -13.03 -2.29 -0.79
C THR A 47 -13.97 -1.24 -1.36
N LYS A 48 -13.45 -0.10 -1.85
CA LYS A 48 -14.24 1.00 -2.44
C LYS A 48 -14.71 0.71 -3.87
N HIS A 49 -13.82 0.16 -4.70
CA HIS A 49 -14.02 0.05 -6.16
C HIS A 49 -14.20 -1.39 -6.64
N GLY A 50 -14.08 -2.38 -5.75
CA GLY A 50 -14.02 -3.79 -6.10
C GLY A 50 -12.60 -4.24 -6.46
N GLU A 51 -12.35 -5.54 -6.30
CA GLU A 51 -11.07 -6.14 -6.68
C GLU A 51 -10.95 -6.21 -8.21
N PRO A 52 -9.85 -5.73 -8.81
CA PRO A 52 -9.71 -5.74 -10.26
C PRO A 52 -9.57 -7.18 -10.79
N PRO A 53 -9.86 -7.40 -12.08
CA PRO A 53 -9.46 -8.64 -12.73
C PRO A 53 -7.93 -8.74 -12.66
N MET A 54 -7.41 -9.85 -12.14
CA MET A 54 -5.98 -10.10 -11.95
C MET A 54 -5.24 -10.37 -13.28
N ASP A 55 -5.67 -9.70 -14.35
CA ASP A 55 -5.16 -9.80 -15.72
C ASP A 55 -4.41 -8.53 -16.18
N GLY A 56 -4.09 -7.64 -15.23
CA GLY A 56 -3.50 -6.33 -15.52
C GLY A 56 -2.19 -6.41 -16.30
N TYR A 57 -1.39 -7.46 -16.11
CA TYR A 57 -0.16 -7.68 -16.86
C TYR A 57 -0.44 -8.05 -18.32
N GLN A 58 -1.38 -8.97 -18.57
CA GLN A 58 -1.81 -9.37 -19.91
C GLN A 58 -2.40 -8.18 -20.68
N ARG A 59 -3.25 -7.39 -20.02
CA ARG A 59 -3.83 -6.17 -20.60
C ARG A 59 -2.76 -5.12 -20.93
N PHE A 60 -1.76 -4.96 -20.07
CA PHE A 60 -0.62 -4.08 -20.34
C PHE A 60 0.13 -4.51 -21.60
N LEU A 61 0.41 -5.81 -21.77
CA LEU A 61 1.12 -6.32 -22.95
C LEU A 61 0.35 -6.15 -24.26
N GLN A 62 -0.99 -6.17 -24.22
CA GLN A 62 -1.81 -5.95 -25.43
C GLN A 62 -1.63 -4.54 -26.01
N ASN A 63 -1.51 -3.51 -25.16
CA ASN A 63 -1.26 -2.14 -25.61
C ASN A 63 -0.62 -1.29 -24.48
N PRO A 64 0.73 -1.29 -24.37
CA PRO A 64 1.43 -0.58 -23.30
C PRO A 64 1.19 0.93 -23.30
N ARG A 65 1.07 1.56 -24.48
CA ARG A 65 0.80 2.99 -24.61
C ARG A 65 -0.54 3.34 -23.99
N LYS A 66 -1.61 2.65 -24.40
CA LYS A 66 -2.96 2.89 -23.88
C LYS A 66 -3.02 2.65 -22.38
N ALA A 67 -2.35 1.59 -21.89
CA ALA A 67 -2.28 1.32 -20.46
C ALA A 67 -1.68 2.50 -19.69
N TRP A 68 -0.59 3.11 -20.17
CA TRP A 68 0.01 4.31 -19.57
C TRP A 68 -0.89 5.54 -19.67
N GLU A 69 -1.53 5.78 -20.81
CA GLU A 69 -2.49 6.87 -21.00
C GLU A 69 -3.66 6.77 -20.00
N GLU A 70 -4.17 5.56 -19.75
CA GLU A 70 -5.20 5.29 -18.75
C GLU A 70 -4.69 5.53 -17.32
N ARG A 71 -3.44 5.13 -16.99
CA ARG A 71 -2.85 5.35 -15.65
C ARG A 71 -2.64 6.83 -15.33
N LEU A 72 -2.19 7.60 -16.32
CA LEU A 72 -1.84 9.01 -16.14
C LEU A 72 -3.06 9.93 -16.25
N ASN A 73 -4.24 9.40 -16.61
CA ASN A 73 -5.45 10.19 -16.75
C ASN A 73 -5.93 10.72 -15.37
N PRO A 74 -5.90 12.04 -15.11
CA PRO A 74 -6.29 12.62 -13.82
C PRO A 74 -7.78 12.53 -13.52
N ALA A 75 -8.60 12.25 -14.54
CA ALA A 75 -10.04 11.98 -14.42
C ALA A 75 -10.36 10.47 -14.51
N GLY A 76 -9.33 9.63 -14.64
CA GLY A 76 -9.48 8.20 -14.78
C GLY A 76 -9.80 7.50 -13.45
N PRO A 77 -10.28 6.24 -13.52
CA PRO A 77 -10.59 5.43 -12.34
C PRO A 77 -9.36 5.15 -11.47
N MET A 78 -8.15 5.42 -11.98
CA MET A 78 -6.89 5.22 -11.27
C MET A 78 -6.34 6.49 -10.59
N ARG A 79 -7.10 7.59 -10.52
CA ARG A 79 -6.67 8.80 -9.80
C ARG A 79 -6.35 8.54 -8.33
N GLU A 80 -7.05 7.60 -7.71
CA GLU A 80 -6.87 7.22 -6.30
C GLU A 80 -5.84 6.08 -6.11
N LEU A 81 -5.27 5.56 -7.21
CA LEU A 81 -4.25 4.50 -7.23
C LEU A 81 -2.83 5.06 -7.25
#